data_AF-A0A392VB01-F1
#
_entry.id   AF-A0A392VB01-F1
#
_cell.length_a   1.000
_cell.length_b   1.000
_cell.length_c   1.000
_cell.angle_alpha   90.00
_cell.angle_beta   90.00
_cell.angle_gamma   90.00
#
_symmetry.space_group_name_H-M   'P 1'
#
loop_
_entity.id
_entity.type
_entity.pdbx_description
1 polymer ?
#
loop_
_entity_poly.entity_id
_entity_poly.type
_entity_poly.pdbx_seq_one_letter_code
_entity_poly.pdbx_strand_id
1 'polypeptide(L)' 'IKDANGVDTAELKPEEEWTNVEDSLSVGNYKSLNAIFNGVDQNMFRRF' A
#
# COMPACT_ATOMS: atom_id res chain seq x y z
N ILE A 1 -11.05 -1.92 -13.24
CA ILE A 1 -9.77 -2.67 -13.13
C ILE A 1 -10.08 -3.80 -12.17
N LYS A 2 -9.68 -5.05 -12.42
CA LYS A 2 -10.09 -6.15 -11.55
C LYS A 2 -8.91 -6.65 -10.73
N ASP A 3 -9.15 -6.97 -9.46
CA ASP A 3 -8.15 -7.61 -8.62
C ASP A 3 -7.93 -9.09 -9.02
N ALA A 4 -7.04 -9.76 -8.31
CA ALA A 4 -6.74 -11.19 -8.53
C ALA A 4 -7.96 -12.11 -8.30
N ASN A 5 -8.99 -11.63 -7.61
CA ASN A 5 -10.23 -12.35 -7.32
C ASN A 5 -11.37 -11.99 -8.30
N GLY A 6 -11.10 -11.11 -9.29
CA GLY A 6 -12.08 -10.66 -10.27
C GLY A 6 -13.03 -9.58 -9.76
N VAL A 7 -12.78 -9.02 -8.57
CA VAL A 7 -13.55 -7.92 -7.97
C VAL A 7 -13.15 -6.61 -8.65
N ASP A 8 -14.12 -5.77 -9.00
CA ASP A 8 -13.83 -4.47 -9.60
C ASP A 8 -13.25 -3.53 -8.53
N THR A 9 -12.03 -3.06 -8.78
CA THR A 9 -11.33 -2.09 -7.94
C THR A 9 -11.62 -0.65 -8.36
N ALA A 10 -12.45 -0.43 -9.38
CA ALA A 10 -12.91 0.92 -9.75
C ALA A 10 -14.04 1.41 -8.83
N GLU A 11 -14.82 0.51 -8.25
CA GLU A 11 -15.81 0.83 -7.23
C GLU A 11 -15.18 0.73 -5.84
N LEU A 12 -15.40 1.74 -5.01
CA LEU A 12 -14.93 1.75 -3.63
C LEU A 12 -15.81 0.82 -2.78
N LYS A 13 -15.16 -0.02 -1.99
CA LYS A 13 -15.82 -0.83 -0.97
C LYS A 13 -16.49 0.09 0.08
N PRO A 14 -17.75 -0.15 0.47
CA PRO A 14 -18.42 0.65 1.49
C PRO A 14 -17.71 0.55 2.86
N GLU A 15 -17.73 1.64 3.64
CA GLU A 15 -16.97 1.75 4.91
C GLU A 15 -17.26 0.61 5.91
N GLU A 16 -18.50 0.14 5.95
CA GLU A 16 -18.95 -0.94 6.85
C GLU A 16 -18.32 -2.30 6.54
N GLU A 17 -17.84 -2.50 5.31
CA GLU A 17 -17.21 -3.75 4.90
C GLU A 17 -15.67 -3.73 5.06
N TRP A 18 -15.08 -2.59 5.44
CA TRP A 18 -13.65 -2.54 5.74
C TRP A 18 -13.35 -3.26 7.05
N THR A 19 -12.42 -4.20 6.99
CA THR A 19 -11.97 -4.91 8.19
C THR A 19 -10.80 -4.18 8.84
N ASN A 20 -10.68 -4.31 10.17
CA ASN A 20 -9.53 -3.77 10.92
C ASN A 20 -8.18 -4.30 10.40
N VAL A 21 -8.18 -5.51 9.81
CA VAL A 21 -7.00 -6.12 9.20
C VAL A 21 -6.64 -5.40 7.90
N GLU A 22 -7.60 -5.15 7.02
CA GLU A 22 -7.38 -4.39 5.77
C GLU A 22 -6.90 -2.96 6.07
N ASP A 23 -7.46 -2.29 7.07
CA ASP A 23 -7.03 -0.95 7.48
C ASP A 23 -5.57 -0.95 8.00
N SER A 24 -5.24 -1.91 8.88
CA SER A 24 -3.87 -2.07 9.38
C SER A 24 -2.87 -2.38 8.26
N LEU A 25 -3.25 -3.19 7.27
CA LEU A 25 -2.42 -3.50 6.11
C LEU A 25 -2.26 -2.29 5.18
N SER A 26 -3.32 -1.52 4.95
CA SER A 26 -3.28 -0.24 4.22
C SER A 26 -2.31 0.73 4.88
N VAL A 27 -2.36 0.81 6.22
CA VAL A 27 -1.45 1.61 7.03
C VAL A 27 0.02 1.16 6.86
N GLY A 28 0.28 -0.14 6.91
CA GLY A 28 1.61 -0.71 6.69
C GLY A 28 2.14 -0.46 5.27
N ASN A 29 1.26 -0.59 4.27
CA ASN A 29 1.59 -0.37 2.86
C ASN A 29 1.94 1.09 2.59
N TYR A 30 1.18 2.07 3.12
CA TYR A 30 1.52 3.48 2.95
C TYR A 30 2.90 3.78 3.56
N LYS A 31 3.21 3.26 4.76
CA LYS A 31 4.51 3.48 5.42
C LYS A 31 5.65 2.91 4.59
N SER A 32 5.45 1.71 4.05
CA SER A 32 6.44 1.02 3.22
C SER A 32 6.69 1.77 1.91
N LEU A 33 5.63 2.20 1.22
CA LEU A 33 5.75 3.01 0.00
C LEU A 33 6.40 4.35 0.31
N ASN A 34 5.98 5.03 1.38
CA ASN A 34 6.59 6.28 1.81
C ASN A 34 8.08 6.11 2.13
N ALA A 35 8.47 4.99 2.75
CA ALA A 35 9.87 4.66 2.98
C ALA A 35 10.62 4.31 1.68
N ILE A 36 9.99 3.71 0.68
CA ILE A 36 10.63 3.47 -0.63
C ILE A 36 10.84 4.79 -1.39
N PHE A 37 9.83 5.67 -1.39
CA PHE A 37 9.89 6.93 -2.13
C PHE A 37 10.69 8.04 -1.41
N ASN A 38 10.63 8.10 -0.08
CA ASN A 38 11.29 9.14 0.73
C ASN A 38 12.45 8.62 1.58
N GLY A 39 12.49 7.32 1.86
CA GLY A 39 13.47 6.66 2.72
C GLY A 39 14.45 5.76 1.97
N VAL A 40 14.45 5.76 0.64
CA VAL A 40 15.66 5.38 -0.10
C VAL A 40 16.71 6.43 0.24
N ASP A 41 17.44 6.19 1.32
CA ASP A 41 18.64 6.93 1.66
C ASP A 41 19.57 6.92 0.45
N GLN A 42 19.78 8.08 -0.18
CA GLN A 42 20.69 8.22 -1.32
C GLN A 42 22.12 7.72 -0.99
N ASN A 43 22.48 7.56 0.29
CA ASN A 43 23.74 6.99 0.72
C ASN A 43 23.83 5.46 0.57
N MET A 44 22.71 4.73 0.42
CA MET A 44 22.74 3.28 0.19
C MET A 44 23.34 2.92 -1.18
N PHE A 45 23.27 3.83 -2.15
CA PHE A 45 23.83 3.68 -3.50
C PHE A 45 25.20 4.36 -3.65
N ARG A 46 25.72 5.01 -2.61
CA ARG A 46 26.93 5.84 -2.67
C ARG A 46 28.21 5.09 -2.26
N ARG A 47 28.15 3.76 -2.18
CA ARG A 47 29.29 2.87 -1.91
C ARG A 47 29.52 1.79 -2.97
N PHE A 48 29.09 2.04 -4.21
CA PHE A 48 29.66 1.37 -5.38
C PHE A 48 30.40 2.39 -6.23
#